data_AF-A0A0C3N5G6-F1
#
_entry.id   AF-A0A0C3N5G6-F1
#
_cell.length_a   1.000
_cell.length_b   1.000
_cell.length_c   1.000
_cell.angle_alpha   90.00
_cell.angle_beta   90.00
_cell.angle_gamma   90.00
#
_symmetry.space_group_name_H-M   'P 1'
#
loop_
_entity.id
_entity.type
_entity.pdbx_description
1 polymer ?
#
loop_
_entity_poly.entity_id
_entity_poly.type
_entity_poly.pdbx_seq_one_letter_code
_entity_poly.pdbx_strand_id
1 'polypeptide(L)'
;MPSLRIIALPLAKARPSALLVSRPLVYYHFNLAPPGAAEKNKSWTNRMLNKLTTVAADAWANFGKAPEGSWKLRLYQHGERLVDRIDFEELALKGVDPSLAPSLRNRGIAGKPLEGLSGSDQKSEERPPVIRLIYPPSLYSSLSTPLSDESVHPSLSHLRVLLDSRGPRHRRGFYLWMMITPLTFPLTIIPVIPNIPFFFCAWRSWSHYKAYKSSQYLSSLIDQGFVHPEPNRELDELYRLFSPPAPNANSALSNCCQVSSSDKRGKPENASDCNLKSISSSTADSNAGPVPHHLLLSRGAVPRILELFSLPDSAAADMYRAMEQVRVRLQAEPR
;
A
#
# COMPACT_ATOMS: atom_id res chain seq x y z
N MET A 1 -12.19 3.88 -19.25
CA MET A 1 -10.75 4.06 -19.57
C MET A 1 -9.99 4.05 -18.24
N PRO A 2 -8.95 3.22 -18.05
CA PRO A 2 -8.14 3.31 -16.83
C PRO A 2 -7.40 4.66 -16.85
N SER A 3 -7.85 5.57 -15.98
CA SER A 3 -7.17 6.83 -15.71
C SER A 3 -5.95 6.57 -14.84
N LEU A 4 -4.90 7.36 -15.06
CA LEU A 4 -3.70 7.34 -14.23
C LEU A 4 -4.05 7.79 -12.81
N ARG A 5 -3.97 6.85 -11.87
CA ARG A 5 -4.40 7.08 -10.49
C ARG A 5 -3.55 6.33 -9.48
N ILE A 6 -3.47 6.92 -8.30
CA ILE A 6 -2.86 6.35 -7.11
C ILE A 6 -3.97 6.23 -6.07
N ILE A 7 -4.17 5.05 -5.50
CA ILE A 7 -5.20 4.83 -4.48
C ILE A 7 -4.49 4.72 -3.14
N ALA A 8 -4.82 5.61 -2.22
CA ALA A 8 -4.34 5.55 -0.84
C ALA A 8 -5.36 4.81 0.03
N LEU A 9 -4.94 3.69 0.62
CA LEU A 9 -5.74 2.87 1.53
C LEU A 9 -5.12 2.93 2.94
N PRO A 10 -5.58 3.83 3.82
CA PRO A 10 -5.20 3.81 5.23
C PRO A 10 -5.61 2.48 5.88
N LEU A 11 -4.64 1.74 6.42
CA LEU A 11 -4.87 0.44 7.07
C LEU A 11 -4.90 0.57 8.59
N ALA A 12 -4.16 1.51 9.17
CA ALA A 12 -4.19 1.80 10.61
C ALA A 12 -3.91 3.28 10.90
N LYS A 13 -4.53 3.81 11.96
CA LYS A 13 -4.29 5.18 12.44
C LYS A 13 -2.88 5.31 13.01
N ALA A 14 -2.31 6.49 12.86
CA ALA A 14 -1.00 6.84 13.42
C ALA A 14 -1.07 6.90 14.96
N ARG A 15 -0.12 6.28 15.66
CA ARG A 15 0.01 6.36 17.12
C ARG A 15 0.63 7.71 17.52
N PRO A 16 0.02 8.54 18.38
CA PRO A 16 0.74 9.65 19.02
C PRO A 16 1.77 9.08 19.98
N SER A 17 3.00 8.85 19.51
CA SER A 17 4.12 8.43 20.35
C SER A 17 5.02 9.62 20.60
N ALA A 18 5.32 9.92 21.86
CA ALA A 18 6.14 11.07 22.26
C ALA A 18 7.58 11.05 21.70
N LEU A 19 8.04 9.92 21.15
CA LEU A 19 9.41 9.71 20.68
C LEU A 19 9.54 9.40 19.18
N LEU A 20 8.45 9.12 18.48
CA LEU A 20 8.47 8.77 17.04
C LEU A 20 7.32 9.48 16.33
N VAL A 21 7.63 10.12 15.19
CA VAL A 21 6.63 10.70 14.28
C VAL A 21 5.55 9.65 14.00
N SER A 22 4.33 9.95 14.43
CA SER A 22 3.13 9.16 14.22
C SER A 22 2.92 8.96 12.71
N ARG A 23 3.26 7.79 12.18
CA ARG A 23 3.06 7.49 10.75
C ARG A 23 1.81 6.63 10.56
N PRO A 24 0.79 7.10 9.82
CA PRO A 24 -0.33 6.25 9.45
C PRO A 24 0.17 5.15 8.52
N LEU A 25 -0.26 3.90 8.74
CA LEU A 25 0.12 2.80 7.84
C LEU A 25 -0.83 2.85 6.64
N VAL A 26 -0.35 3.38 5.51
CA VAL A 26 -1.14 3.57 4.28
C VAL A 26 -0.59 2.67 3.19
N TYR A 27 -1.44 1.78 2.66
CA TYR A 27 -1.12 1.02 1.45
C TYR A 27 -1.43 1.87 0.22
N TYR A 28 -0.47 1.95 -0.71
CA TYR A 28 -0.64 2.66 -1.98
C TYR A 28 -0.78 1.66 -3.12
N HIS A 29 -1.82 1.80 -3.94
CA HIS A 29 -1.94 1.07 -5.19
C HIS A 29 -1.68 2.02 -6.36
N PHE A 30 -0.73 1.67 -7.22
CA PHE A 30 -0.34 2.49 -8.37
C PHE A 30 -0.93 1.91 -9.65
N ASN A 31 -1.86 2.64 -10.27
CA ASN A 31 -2.37 2.32 -11.60
C ASN A 31 -1.90 3.39 -12.59
N LEU A 32 -0.63 3.26 -13.00
CA LEU A 32 0.08 4.26 -13.80
C LEU A 32 0.24 3.87 -15.28
N ALA A 33 -0.65 3.04 -15.85
CA ALA A 33 -0.58 2.72 -17.29
C ALA A 33 -1.14 3.89 -18.14
N PRO A 34 -0.32 4.61 -18.93
CA PRO A 34 -0.85 5.69 -19.76
C PRO A 34 -1.62 5.10 -20.95
N PRO A 35 -2.69 5.76 -21.39
CA PRO A 35 -3.42 5.34 -22.58
C PRO A 35 -2.46 5.36 -23.80
N GLY A 36 -2.22 4.20 -24.41
CA GLY A 36 -1.35 4.05 -25.58
C GLY A 36 0.11 3.62 -25.31
N ALA A 37 0.55 3.43 -24.05
CA ALA A 37 1.87 2.87 -23.76
C ALA A 37 2.06 1.45 -24.33
N ALA A 38 0.97 0.68 -24.42
CA ALA A 38 0.98 -0.66 -25.00
C ALA A 38 1.28 -0.66 -26.51
N GLU A 39 1.04 0.45 -27.22
CA GLU A 39 1.22 0.54 -28.67
C GLU A 39 2.54 1.22 -29.08
N LYS A 40 2.95 2.28 -28.38
CA LYS A 40 4.07 3.13 -28.82
C LYS A 40 5.47 2.53 -28.65
N ASN A 41 5.67 1.50 -27.84
CA ASN A 41 7.02 0.98 -27.54
C ASN A 41 7.20 -0.52 -27.85
N LYS A 42 6.84 -0.88 -29.08
CA LYS A 42 6.87 -2.25 -29.63
C LYS A 42 8.28 -2.69 -30.07
N SER A 43 9.32 -2.25 -29.36
CA SER A 43 10.71 -2.70 -29.57
C SER A 43 10.80 -4.22 -29.38
N TRP A 44 11.56 -4.90 -30.25
CA TRP A 44 11.78 -6.35 -30.16
C TRP A 44 12.32 -6.77 -28.79
N THR A 45 13.14 -5.91 -28.16
CA THR A 45 13.64 -6.11 -26.79
C THR A 45 12.51 -6.18 -25.76
N ASN A 46 11.53 -5.27 -25.81
CA ASN A 46 10.37 -5.29 -24.91
C ASN A 46 9.50 -6.53 -25.14
N ARG A 47 9.35 -6.98 -26.39
CA ARG A 47 8.62 -8.23 -26.67
C ARG A 47 9.34 -9.44 -26.08
N MET A 48 10.65 -9.52 -26.21
CA MET A 48 11.45 -10.60 -25.62
C MET A 48 11.41 -10.56 -24.10
N LEU A 49 11.57 -9.38 -23.49
CA LEU A 49 11.46 -9.19 -22.05
C LEU A 49 10.08 -9.62 -21.54
N ASN A 50 9.01 -9.18 -22.20
CA ASN A 50 7.65 -9.57 -21.84
C ASN A 50 7.46 -11.10 -21.94
N LYS A 51 7.93 -11.73 -23.03
CA LYS A 51 7.90 -13.20 -23.16
C LYS A 51 8.69 -13.91 -22.07
N LEU A 52 9.88 -13.42 -21.71
CA LEU A 52 10.69 -13.99 -20.64
C LEU A 52 9.98 -13.84 -19.29
N THR A 53 9.34 -12.70 -19.04
CA THR A 53 8.59 -12.50 -17.80
C THR A 53 7.35 -13.39 -17.72
N THR A 54 6.62 -13.60 -18.81
CA THR A 54 5.45 -14.51 -18.82
C THR A 54 5.91 -15.95 -18.62
N VAL A 55 6.96 -16.39 -19.32
CA VAL A 55 7.53 -17.74 -19.15
C VAL A 55 8.01 -17.95 -17.72
N ALA A 56 8.68 -16.97 -17.12
CA ALA A 56 9.12 -17.04 -15.74
C ALA A 56 7.93 -17.08 -14.76
N ALA A 57 6.87 -16.31 -15.02
CA ALA A 57 5.65 -16.32 -14.20
C ALA A 57 4.93 -17.66 -14.30
N ASP A 58 4.82 -18.22 -15.50
CA ASP A 58 4.21 -19.54 -15.74
C ASP A 58 5.03 -20.65 -15.07
N ALA A 59 6.37 -20.60 -15.18
CA ALA A 59 7.25 -21.54 -14.49
C ALA A 59 7.10 -21.45 -12.97
N TRP A 60 7.02 -20.23 -12.41
CA TRP A 60 6.80 -20.01 -10.98
C TRP A 60 5.42 -20.54 -10.53
N ALA A 61 4.36 -20.27 -11.30
CA ALA A 61 3.02 -20.78 -11.03
C ALA A 61 2.96 -22.32 -11.10
N ASN A 62 3.69 -22.92 -12.04
CA ASN A 62 3.81 -24.37 -12.15
C ASN A 62 4.54 -25.00 -10.95
N PHE A 63 5.49 -24.29 -10.31
CA PHE A 63 6.10 -24.77 -9.07
C PHE A 63 5.12 -24.82 -7.90
N GLY A 64 4.12 -23.94 -7.86
CA GLY A 64 3.03 -23.97 -6.89
C GLY A 64 2.04 -25.13 -7.08
N LYS A 65 1.92 -25.65 -8.31
CA LYS A 65 1.05 -26.81 -8.64
C LYS A 65 1.74 -28.18 -8.47
N ALA A 66 3.00 -28.19 -8.05
CA ALA A 66 3.76 -29.42 -7.86
C ALA A 66 3.19 -30.28 -6.71
N PRO A 67 3.35 -31.62 -6.76
CA PRO A 67 2.80 -32.50 -5.73
C PRO A 67 3.37 -32.19 -4.34
N GLU A 68 2.57 -32.47 -3.32
CA GLU A 68 2.94 -32.28 -1.92
C GLU A 68 4.23 -33.06 -1.59
N GLY A 69 5.22 -32.36 -1.02
CA GLY A 69 6.54 -32.91 -0.73
C GLY A 69 7.62 -32.64 -1.79
N SER A 70 7.26 -32.14 -2.97
CA SER A 70 8.26 -31.76 -4.00
C SER A 70 9.12 -30.57 -3.55
N TRP A 71 10.41 -30.59 -3.90
CA TRP A 71 11.31 -29.45 -3.67
C TRP A 71 10.82 -28.17 -4.38
N LYS A 72 10.10 -28.31 -5.51
CA LYS A 72 9.51 -27.19 -6.25
C LYS A 72 8.43 -26.49 -5.43
N LEU A 73 7.55 -27.26 -4.79
CA LEU A 73 6.51 -26.72 -3.90
C LEU A 73 7.13 -26.05 -2.67
N ARG A 74 8.16 -26.68 -2.07
CA ARG A 74 8.90 -26.08 -0.95
C ARG A 74 9.56 -24.76 -1.35
N LEU A 75 10.14 -24.70 -2.55
CA LEU A 75 10.73 -23.48 -3.10
C LEU A 75 9.69 -22.39 -3.32
N TYR A 76 8.55 -22.73 -3.93
CA TYR A 76 7.44 -21.81 -4.12
C TYR A 76 6.95 -21.24 -2.78
N GLN A 77 6.65 -22.11 -1.81
CA GLN A 77 6.21 -21.69 -0.47
C GLN A 77 7.26 -20.83 0.25
N HIS A 78 8.55 -21.17 0.12
CA HIS A 78 9.61 -20.36 0.70
C HIS A 78 9.70 -18.99 0.01
N GLY A 79 9.57 -18.94 -1.31
CA GLY A 79 9.49 -17.69 -2.08
C GLY A 79 8.31 -16.83 -1.65
N GLU A 80 7.11 -17.40 -1.51
CA GLU A 80 5.95 -16.65 -1.02
C GLU A 80 6.18 -16.11 0.39
N ARG A 81 6.75 -16.91 1.32
CA ARG A 81 7.13 -16.41 2.66
C ARG A 81 8.17 -15.29 2.61
N LEU A 82 9.09 -15.31 1.64
CA LEU A 82 10.05 -14.23 1.45
C LEU A 82 9.36 -12.96 0.95
N VAL A 83 8.41 -13.09 0.01
CA VAL A 83 7.60 -11.96 -0.47
C VAL A 83 6.76 -11.39 0.68
N ASP A 84 6.18 -12.25 1.52
CA ASP A 84 5.39 -11.84 2.69
C ASP A 84 6.22 -11.08 3.74
N ARG A 85 7.55 -11.24 3.75
CA ARG A 85 8.48 -10.47 4.60
C ARG A 85 8.86 -9.12 4.02
N ILE A 86 8.64 -8.89 2.74
CA ILE A 86 8.93 -7.59 2.11
C ILE A 86 7.82 -6.63 2.52
N ASP A 87 8.19 -5.50 3.10
CA ASP A 87 7.24 -4.46 3.51
C ASP A 87 6.30 -4.10 2.35
N PHE A 88 4.99 -4.02 2.62
CA PHE A 88 3.98 -3.73 1.61
C PHE A 88 4.21 -2.39 0.88
N GLU A 89 4.84 -1.42 1.54
CA GLU A 89 5.25 -0.14 0.94
C GLU A 89 6.28 -0.35 -0.18
N GLU A 90 7.22 -1.30 0.00
CA GLU A 90 8.22 -1.64 -1.01
C GLU A 90 7.59 -2.42 -2.17
N LEU A 91 6.61 -3.29 -1.90
CA LEU A 91 5.85 -4.01 -2.92
C LEU A 91 4.98 -3.08 -3.75
N ALA A 92 4.31 -2.12 -3.12
CA ALA A 92 3.51 -1.11 -3.78
C ALA A 92 4.32 -0.35 -4.85
N LEU A 93 5.51 0.13 -4.48
CA LEU A 93 6.38 0.88 -5.40
C LEU A 93 6.84 0.08 -6.63
N LYS A 94 6.82 -1.25 -6.56
CA LYS A 94 7.11 -2.14 -7.70
C LYS A 94 6.02 -2.07 -8.79
N GLY A 95 4.80 -1.65 -8.47
CA GLY A 95 3.71 -1.51 -9.44
C GLY A 95 3.91 -0.37 -10.44
N VAL A 96 4.74 0.62 -10.09
CA VAL A 96 5.10 1.73 -10.96
C VAL A 96 6.12 1.26 -11.99
N ASP A 97 5.88 1.51 -13.27
CA ASP A 97 6.82 1.17 -14.34
C ASP A 97 7.91 2.24 -14.48
N PRO A 98 9.21 1.92 -14.27
CA PRO A 98 10.32 2.84 -14.49
C PRO A 98 10.40 3.38 -15.92
N SER A 99 9.82 2.69 -16.92
CA SER A 99 9.79 3.20 -18.30
C SER A 99 8.92 4.45 -18.46
N LEU A 100 8.06 4.73 -17.48
CA LEU A 100 7.24 5.94 -17.41
C LEU A 100 8.01 7.12 -16.85
N ALA A 101 9.19 6.91 -16.26
CA ALA A 101 10.06 8.00 -15.86
C ALA A 101 10.59 8.68 -17.13
N PRO A 102 10.16 9.92 -17.46
CA PRO A 102 10.86 10.67 -18.49
C PRO A 102 12.33 10.75 -18.08
N SER A 103 13.25 10.63 -19.04
CA SER A 103 14.68 10.69 -18.77
C SER A 103 15.01 12.00 -18.06
N LEU A 104 15.13 11.95 -16.72
CA LEU A 104 15.44 13.08 -15.84
C LEU A 104 16.84 13.68 -16.10
N ARG A 105 17.54 13.24 -17.14
CA ARG A 105 18.96 13.53 -17.36
C ARG A 105 19.21 14.92 -17.97
N ASN A 106 18.22 15.60 -18.57
CA ASN A 106 18.47 16.79 -19.39
C ASN A 106 17.63 18.05 -19.09
N ARG A 107 16.97 18.21 -17.93
CA ARG A 107 16.12 19.41 -17.71
C ARG A 107 16.39 20.28 -16.48
N GLY A 108 17.37 19.95 -15.63
CA GLY A 108 17.50 20.61 -14.32
C GLY A 108 18.88 21.10 -13.87
N ILE A 109 19.93 21.08 -14.72
CA ILE A 109 21.26 21.56 -14.31
C ILE A 109 21.86 22.43 -15.41
N ALA A 110 21.46 23.71 -15.44
CA ALA A 110 22.26 24.88 -15.84
C ALA A 110 21.28 26.03 -16.17
N GLY A 111 21.10 26.96 -15.23
CA GLY A 111 20.54 28.26 -15.55
C GLY A 111 21.48 29.01 -16.48
N LYS A 112 21.14 29.09 -17.76
CA LYS A 112 21.57 30.17 -18.66
C LYS A 112 20.45 30.45 -19.68
N PRO A 113 19.97 31.70 -19.80
CA PRO A 113 19.17 32.11 -20.96
C PRO A 113 20.12 32.29 -22.14
N LEU A 114 19.88 31.59 -23.23
CA LEU A 114 20.48 31.92 -24.51
C LEU A 114 19.49 31.64 -25.64
N GLU A 115 19.03 32.74 -26.22
CA GLU A 115 18.42 32.84 -27.53
C GLU A 115 19.18 32.05 -28.59
N GLY A 116 18.43 31.55 -29.57
CA GLY A 116 18.92 31.25 -30.91
C GLY A 116 19.43 29.83 -31.10
N LEU A 117 18.60 28.97 -31.72
CA LEU A 117 18.86 28.42 -33.05
C LEU A 117 17.72 27.47 -33.44
N SER A 118 17.08 27.83 -34.54
CA SER A 118 16.10 27.05 -35.27
C SER A 118 16.68 25.68 -35.67
N GLY A 119 15.93 24.62 -35.40
CA GLY A 119 16.25 23.25 -35.77
C GLY A 119 15.02 22.38 -35.54
N SER A 120 14.28 22.19 -36.63
CA SER A 120 13.07 21.38 -36.77
C SER A 120 13.13 20.04 -36.04
N ASP A 121 12.22 19.82 -35.10
CA ASP A 121 11.53 18.54 -34.89
C ASP A 121 10.28 18.80 -34.05
N GLN A 122 9.11 18.65 -34.66
CA GLN A 122 7.80 18.73 -34.02
C GLN A 122 7.63 17.55 -33.06
N LYS A 123 8.21 17.66 -31.86
CA LYS A 123 7.94 16.73 -30.77
C LYS A 123 6.68 17.21 -30.06
N SER A 124 5.56 16.55 -30.36
CA SER A 124 4.26 16.80 -29.74
C SER A 124 4.42 17.02 -28.23
N GLU A 125 4.03 18.19 -27.75
CA GLU A 125 3.82 18.47 -26.33
C GLU A 125 2.67 17.58 -25.83
N GLU A 126 2.98 16.32 -25.52
CA GLU A 126 2.09 15.48 -24.73
C GLU A 126 1.99 16.13 -23.36
N ARG A 127 0.84 16.75 -23.07
CA ARG A 127 0.55 17.27 -21.73
C ARG A 127 0.87 16.16 -20.73
N PRO A 128 1.78 16.38 -19.77
CA PRO A 128 2.10 15.38 -18.78
C PRO A 128 0.81 14.93 -18.09
N PRO A 129 0.59 13.62 -17.96
CA PRO A 129 -0.67 13.15 -17.44
C PRO A 129 -0.85 13.56 -15.99
N VAL A 130 -1.97 14.23 -15.71
CA VAL A 130 -2.42 14.52 -14.34
C VAL A 130 -2.77 13.21 -13.65
N ILE A 131 -2.08 12.90 -12.56
CA ILE A 131 -2.28 11.68 -11.78
C ILE A 131 -3.17 12.02 -10.58
N ARG A 132 -4.29 11.29 -10.45
CA ARG A 132 -5.23 11.50 -9.35
C ARG A 132 -4.85 10.62 -8.15
N LEU A 133 -4.61 11.23 -6.99
CA LEU A 133 -4.38 10.53 -5.73
C LEU A 133 -5.70 10.43 -4.97
N ILE A 134 -6.35 9.28 -5.07
CA ILE A 134 -7.64 8.99 -4.46
C ILE A 134 -7.46 8.68 -2.97
N TYR A 135 -8.24 9.33 -2.11
CA TYR A 135 -8.21 9.09 -0.67
C TYR A 135 -9.62 9.17 -0.02
N PRO A 136 -9.84 8.47 1.10
CA PRO A 136 -11.08 8.58 1.89
C PRO A 136 -11.11 9.87 2.73
N PRO A 137 -12.02 10.82 2.50
CA PRO A 137 -12.00 12.13 3.17
C PRO A 137 -12.13 12.05 4.71
N SER A 138 -12.96 11.17 5.26
CA SER A 138 -13.23 11.15 6.72
C SER A 138 -12.00 10.85 7.58
N LEU A 139 -11.04 10.09 7.03
CA LEU A 139 -9.82 9.69 7.74
C LEU A 139 -8.75 10.78 7.72
N TYR A 140 -8.75 11.61 6.67
CA TYR A 140 -7.77 12.68 6.49
C TYR A 140 -8.21 14.01 7.11
N SER A 141 -9.52 14.23 7.33
CA SER A 141 -10.02 15.39 8.09
C SER A 141 -9.46 15.46 9.51
N SER A 142 -9.12 14.32 10.13
CA SER A 142 -8.57 14.26 11.49
C SER A 142 -7.04 14.28 11.58
N LEU A 143 -6.33 14.21 10.44
CA LEU A 143 -4.87 14.17 10.42
C LEU A 143 -4.33 15.60 10.42
N SER A 144 -3.93 16.10 11.59
CA SER A 144 -3.28 17.41 11.73
C SER A 144 -1.91 17.40 11.04
N THR A 145 -1.71 18.33 10.10
CA THR A 145 -0.42 18.55 9.43
C THR A 145 0.54 19.26 10.39
N PRO A 146 1.72 18.69 10.69
CA PRO A 146 2.73 19.41 11.44
C PRO A 146 3.40 20.42 10.48
N LEU A 147 3.14 21.71 10.71
CA LEU A 147 3.97 22.87 10.40
C LEU A 147 4.90 22.74 9.17
N SER A 148 4.50 23.34 8.03
CA SER A 148 5.37 24.11 7.11
C SER A 148 4.86 24.23 5.65
N ASP A 149 3.61 23.88 5.32
CA ASP A 149 2.98 24.34 4.08
C ASP A 149 1.46 24.14 4.14
N GLU A 150 0.70 25.22 4.35
CA GLU A 150 -0.78 25.20 4.40
C GLU A 150 -1.41 24.73 3.08
N SER A 151 -0.63 24.66 2.00
CA SER A 151 -1.11 24.31 0.66
C SER A 151 -1.03 22.81 0.30
N VAL A 152 -0.32 21.99 1.10
CA VAL A 152 -0.03 20.58 0.72
C VAL A 152 -0.92 19.60 1.49
N HIS A 153 -1.72 18.83 0.73
CA HIS A 153 -2.65 17.85 1.30
C HIS A 153 -1.94 16.72 2.09
N PRO A 154 -2.46 16.26 3.25
CA PRO A 154 -1.81 15.27 4.12
C PRO A 154 -1.51 13.92 3.45
N SER A 155 -2.28 13.51 2.44
CA SER A 155 -2.01 12.28 1.69
C SER A 155 -0.75 12.38 0.81
N LEU A 156 -0.45 13.58 0.29
CA LEU A 156 0.74 13.85 -0.51
C LEU A 156 1.99 13.96 0.35
N SER A 157 1.90 14.66 1.49
CA SER A 157 3.04 14.76 2.43
C SER A 157 3.44 13.39 2.97
N HIS A 158 2.46 12.54 3.30
CA HIS A 158 2.74 11.16 3.72
C HIS A 158 3.42 10.34 2.61
N LEU A 159 2.93 10.44 1.38
CA LEU A 159 3.55 9.77 0.23
C LEU A 159 4.99 10.26 0.04
N ARG A 160 5.25 11.57 0.17
CA ARG A 160 6.60 12.13 0.07
C ARG A 160 7.54 11.57 1.13
N VAL A 161 7.10 11.53 2.39
CA VAL A 161 7.88 10.96 3.50
C VAL A 161 8.20 9.48 3.27
N LEU A 162 7.25 8.70 2.73
CA LEU A 162 7.49 7.31 2.36
C LEU A 162 8.58 7.20 1.30
N LEU A 163 8.51 7.98 0.22
CA LEU A 163 9.48 7.94 -0.87
C LEU A 163 10.88 8.35 -0.41
N ASP A 164 10.99 9.43 0.36
CA ASP A 164 12.26 9.99 0.81
C ASP A 164 12.95 9.04 1.81
N SER A 165 12.19 8.41 2.70
CA SER A 165 12.75 7.46 3.68
C SER A 165 13.16 6.12 3.05
N ARG A 166 12.44 5.64 2.02
CA ARG A 166 12.68 4.33 1.40
C ARG A 166 13.69 4.37 0.25
N GLY A 167 13.80 5.49 -0.47
CA GLY A 167 14.70 5.64 -1.61
C GLY A 167 16.15 5.22 -1.34
N PRO A 168 16.82 5.73 -0.29
CA PRO A 168 18.20 5.36 0.05
C PRO A 168 18.37 3.87 0.37
N ARG A 169 17.40 3.25 1.05
CA ARG A 169 17.42 1.82 1.38
C ARG A 169 17.37 0.96 0.12
N HIS A 170 16.52 1.32 -0.84
CA HIS A 170 16.45 0.63 -2.13
C HIS A 170 17.71 0.81 -2.97
N ARG A 171 18.30 2.00 -2.98
CA ARG A 171 19.58 2.25 -3.65
C ARG A 171 20.70 1.37 -3.09
N ARG A 172 20.85 1.33 -1.76
CA ARG A 172 21.87 0.48 -1.10
C ARG A 172 21.62 -1.00 -1.38
N GLY A 173 20.37 -1.45 -1.26
CA GLY A 173 19.98 -2.83 -1.56
C GLY A 173 20.27 -3.22 -3.01
N PHE A 174 19.97 -2.36 -3.98
CA PHE A 174 20.28 -2.60 -5.40
C PHE A 174 21.76 -2.92 -5.60
N TYR A 175 22.66 -2.04 -5.12
CA TYR A 175 24.10 -2.24 -5.27
C TYR A 175 24.60 -3.46 -4.50
N LEU A 176 24.13 -3.67 -3.27
CA LEU A 176 24.53 -4.84 -2.47
C LEU A 176 24.22 -6.15 -3.20
N TRP A 177 22.99 -6.34 -3.66
CA TRP A 177 22.58 -7.56 -4.35
C TRP A 177 23.22 -7.68 -5.74
N MET A 178 23.46 -6.57 -6.43
CA MET A 178 24.20 -6.56 -7.70
C MET A 178 25.64 -7.07 -7.53
N MET A 179 26.32 -6.69 -6.44
CA MET A 179 27.68 -7.15 -6.13
C MET A 179 27.73 -8.62 -5.69
N ILE A 180 26.68 -9.12 -5.00
CA ILE A 180 26.58 -10.53 -4.58
C ILE A 180 26.24 -11.46 -5.76
N THR A 181 25.49 -10.97 -6.75
CA THR A 181 25.05 -11.76 -7.91
C THR A 181 26.18 -12.53 -8.61
N PRO A 182 27.32 -11.91 -9.02
CA PRO A 182 28.40 -12.64 -9.67
C PRO A 182 29.05 -13.72 -8.79
N LEU A 183 29.05 -13.55 -7.46
CA LEU A 183 29.57 -14.56 -6.54
C LEU A 183 28.73 -15.84 -6.56
N THR A 184 27.44 -15.72 -6.81
CA THR A 184 26.52 -16.86 -6.90
C THR A 184 26.48 -17.51 -8.28
N PHE A 185 27.05 -16.90 -9.32
CA PHE A 185 27.04 -17.42 -10.70
C PHE A 185 27.67 -18.82 -10.87
N PRO A 186 28.81 -19.17 -10.23
CA PRO A 186 29.45 -20.47 -10.40
C PRO A 186 28.60 -21.68 -9.98
N LEU A 187 27.54 -21.48 -9.18
CA LEU A 187 26.62 -22.56 -8.78
C LEU A 187 25.76 -23.08 -9.96
N THR A 188 25.85 -22.48 -11.15
CA THR A 188 25.22 -22.97 -12.39
C THR A 188 25.85 -24.26 -12.94
N ILE A 189 27.03 -24.64 -12.45
CA ILE A 189 27.81 -25.79 -12.96
C ILE A 189 27.18 -27.13 -12.53
N ILE A 190 26.30 -27.16 -11.52
CA ILE A 190 25.65 -28.38 -11.01
C ILE A 190 24.36 -28.66 -11.80
N PRO A 191 24.26 -29.76 -12.59
CA PRO A 191 23.16 -29.99 -13.54
C PRO A 191 21.82 -30.42 -12.89
N VAL A 192 21.78 -30.66 -11.58
CA VAL A 192 20.61 -31.26 -10.90
C VAL A 192 19.60 -30.20 -10.41
N ILE A 193 20.04 -28.98 -10.11
CA ILE A 193 19.21 -27.96 -9.46
C ILE A 193 19.45 -26.60 -10.16
N PRO A 194 18.40 -25.86 -10.60
CA PRO A 194 18.59 -24.51 -11.12
C PRO A 194 19.27 -23.66 -10.05
N ASN A 195 20.16 -22.74 -10.43
CA ASN A 195 20.90 -21.89 -9.49
C ASN A 195 19.97 -20.87 -8.80
N ILE A 196 19.17 -21.36 -7.84
CA ILE A 196 18.22 -20.57 -7.04
C ILE A 196 18.91 -19.38 -6.36
N PRO A 197 20.11 -19.53 -5.75
CA PRO A 197 20.83 -18.40 -5.18
C PRO A 197 21.07 -17.26 -6.17
N PHE A 198 21.52 -17.57 -7.40
CA PHE A 198 21.73 -16.57 -8.43
C PHE A 198 20.42 -15.89 -8.85
N PHE A 199 19.38 -16.67 -9.16
CA PHE A 199 18.10 -16.11 -9.57
C PHE A 199 17.49 -15.22 -8.48
N PHE A 200 17.62 -15.62 -7.20
CA PHE A 200 17.21 -14.80 -6.07
C PHE A 200 17.98 -13.48 -6.00
N CYS A 201 19.31 -13.50 -6.11
CA CYS A 201 20.13 -12.29 -6.05
C CYS A 201 19.81 -11.33 -7.22
N ALA A 202 19.69 -11.87 -8.44
CA ALA A 202 19.34 -11.10 -9.62
C ALA A 202 17.94 -10.48 -9.50
N TRP A 203 16.94 -11.28 -9.10
CA TRP A 203 15.58 -10.79 -8.85
C TRP A 203 15.55 -9.73 -7.75
N ARG A 204 16.30 -9.94 -6.66
CA ARG A 204 16.32 -9.02 -5.52
C ARG A 204 16.98 -7.70 -5.88
N SER A 205 18.06 -7.74 -6.67
CA SER A 205 18.70 -6.55 -7.25
C SER A 205 17.73 -5.80 -8.17
N TRP A 206 17.08 -6.48 -9.11
CA TRP A 206 16.09 -5.88 -10.01
C TRP A 206 14.91 -5.26 -9.26
N SER A 207 14.38 -5.94 -8.25
CA SER A 207 13.28 -5.43 -7.42
C SER A 207 13.67 -4.14 -6.69
N HIS A 208 14.89 -4.07 -6.16
CA HIS A 208 15.41 -2.85 -5.55
C HIS A 208 15.65 -1.73 -6.55
N TYR A 209 16.19 -2.05 -7.72
CA TYR A 209 16.37 -1.09 -8.80
C TYR A 209 15.03 -0.48 -9.22
N LYS A 210 14.02 -1.32 -9.45
CA LYS A 210 12.67 -0.91 -9.84
C LYS A 210 12.06 0.02 -8.79
N ALA A 211 12.09 -0.38 -7.52
CA ALA A 211 11.57 0.44 -6.42
C ALA A 211 12.31 1.78 -6.30
N TYR A 212 13.65 1.80 -6.43
CA TYR A 212 14.44 3.03 -6.40
C TYR A 212 14.08 3.99 -7.54
N LYS A 213 14.01 3.49 -8.78
CA LYS A 213 13.61 4.30 -9.94
C LYS A 213 12.17 4.80 -9.84
N SER A 214 11.27 3.96 -9.33
CA SER A 214 9.87 4.32 -9.03
C SER A 214 9.80 5.46 -8.01
N SER A 215 10.56 5.38 -6.92
CA SER A 215 10.62 6.46 -5.93
C SER A 215 11.07 7.78 -6.55
N GLN A 216 12.14 7.76 -7.35
CA GLN A 216 12.62 8.96 -8.04
C GLN A 216 11.57 9.57 -8.97
N TYR A 217 10.88 8.71 -9.74
CA TYR A 217 9.85 9.14 -10.66
C TYR A 217 8.68 9.79 -9.92
N LEU A 218 8.17 9.12 -8.87
CA LEU A 218 7.04 9.62 -8.12
C LEU A 218 7.37 10.91 -7.34
N SER A 219 8.59 11.01 -6.79
CA SER A 219 9.07 12.26 -6.20
C SER A 219 9.06 13.39 -7.23
N SER A 220 9.54 13.14 -8.45
CA SER A 220 9.53 14.15 -9.52
C SER A 220 8.12 14.57 -9.96
N LEU A 221 7.16 13.66 -9.94
CA LEU A 221 5.75 13.96 -10.26
C LEU A 221 5.10 14.83 -9.18
N ILE A 222 5.44 14.58 -7.91
CA ILE A 222 4.99 15.40 -6.78
C ILE A 222 5.63 16.78 -6.85
N ASP A 223 6.95 16.87 -7.11
CA ASP A 223 7.70 18.13 -7.20
C ASP A 223 7.20 19.02 -8.35
N GLN A 224 6.75 18.42 -9.45
CA GLN A 224 6.19 19.12 -10.60
C GLN A 224 4.70 19.46 -10.44
N GLY A 225 4.06 19.03 -9.34
CA GLY A 225 2.64 19.28 -9.10
C GLY A 225 1.68 18.47 -9.98
N PHE A 226 2.12 17.35 -10.56
CA PHE A 226 1.26 16.50 -11.41
C PHE A 226 0.35 15.56 -10.63
N VAL A 227 0.58 15.39 -9.33
CA VAL A 227 -0.23 14.54 -8.46
C VAL A 227 -1.26 15.38 -7.71
N HIS A 228 -2.53 15.24 -8.06
CA HIS A 228 -3.61 15.98 -7.41
C HIS A 228 -4.40 15.07 -6.46
N PRO A 229 -4.61 15.48 -5.20
CA PRO A 229 -5.44 14.74 -4.26
C PRO A 229 -6.92 14.87 -4.66
N GLU A 230 -7.61 13.73 -4.80
CA GLU A 230 -9.03 13.66 -5.14
C GLU A 230 -9.80 12.92 -4.03
N PRO A 231 -10.76 13.56 -3.36
CA PRO A 231 -11.57 12.89 -2.35
C PRO A 231 -12.55 11.93 -3.02
N ASN A 232 -12.65 10.70 -2.51
CA ASN A 232 -13.63 9.71 -2.99
C ASN A 232 -14.60 9.30 -1.87
N ARG A 233 -15.89 9.61 -2.09
CA ARG A 233 -16.96 9.33 -1.12
C ARG A 233 -17.35 7.85 -1.04
N GLU A 234 -17.30 7.14 -2.16
CA GLU A 234 -17.61 5.70 -2.21
C GLU A 234 -16.60 4.89 -1.41
N LEU A 235 -15.31 5.28 -1.48
CA LEU A 235 -14.27 4.71 -0.64
C LEU A 235 -14.53 5.01 0.84
N ASP A 236 -14.99 6.22 1.16
CA ASP A 236 -15.34 6.62 2.53
C ASP A 236 -16.48 5.76 3.12
N GLU A 237 -17.51 5.50 2.32
CA GLU A 237 -18.63 4.64 2.69
C GLU A 237 -18.16 3.20 2.93
N LEU A 238 -17.26 2.68 2.09
CA LEU A 238 -16.67 1.36 2.27
C LEU A 238 -15.90 1.26 3.59
N TYR A 239 -15.15 2.30 3.97
CA TYR A 239 -14.51 2.36 5.28
C TYR A 239 -15.52 2.35 6.45
N ARG A 240 -16.69 2.98 6.29
CA ARG A 240 -17.75 2.92 7.32
C ARG A 240 -18.38 1.53 7.42
N LEU A 241 -18.63 0.87 6.29
CA LEU A 241 -19.27 -0.45 6.24
C LEU A 241 -18.36 -1.56 6.75
N PHE A 242 -17.06 -1.48 6.46
CA PHE A 242 -16.07 -2.51 6.81
C PHE A 242 -15.12 -2.08 7.92
N SER A 243 -15.46 -1.03 8.67
CA SER A 243 -14.76 -0.69 9.91
C SER A 243 -14.97 -1.84 10.89
N PRO A 244 -13.91 -2.50 11.37
CA PRO A 244 -14.14 -3.61 12.27
C PRO A 244 -14.59 -3.05 13.63
N PRO A 245 -15.43 -3.78 14.38
CA PRO A 245 -16.04 -3.25 15.60
C PRO A 245 -14.97 -2.83 16.60
N ALA A 246 -15.14 -1.66 17.22
CA ALA A 246 -14.26 -1.20 18.29
C ALA A 246 -14.21 -2.28 19.38
N PRO A 247 -13.03 -2.68 19.86
CA PRO A 247 -12.93 -3.71 20.89
C PRO A 247 -13.25 -3.09 22.25
N ASN A 248 -14.54 -2.80 22.52
CA ASN A 248 -15.00 -2.30 23.81
C ASN A 248 -16.15 -3.15 24.37
N ALA A 249 -15.92 -3.67 25.58
CA ALA A 249 -16.86 -3.64 26.70
C ALA A 249 -18.02 -4.65 26.82
N ASN A 250 -17.97 -5.87 26.26
CA ASN A 250 -19.02 -6.89 26.52
C ASN A 250 -18.53 -8.24 27.08
N SER A 251 -17.26 -8.39 27.49
CA SER A 251 -16.74 -9.65 28.08
C SER A 251 -16.55 -9.64 29.60
N ALA A 252 -17.11 -8.65 30.30
CA ALA A 252 -17.00 -8.54 31.77
C ALA A 252 -18.34 -8.30 32.49
N LEU A 253 -19.48 -8.65 31.85
CA LEU A 253 -20.77 -8.72 32.55
C LEU A 253 -21.56 -9.95 32.08
N SER A 254 -20.95 -11.12 32.18
CA SER A 254 -21.67 -12.39 32.22
C SER A 254 -20.88 -13.37 33.07
N ASN A 255 -20.70 -13.00 34.34
CA ASN A 255 -20.31 -13.90 35.42
C ASN A 255 -20.55 -13.19 36.78
N CYS A 256 -21.79 -12.81 37.02
CA CYS A 256 -22.30 -12.69 38.37
C CYS A 256 -23.81 -12.97 38.30
N CYS A 257 -24.32 -13.74 39.26
CA CYS A 257 -25.72 -14.15 39.43
C CYS A 257 -26.16 -15.49 38.80
N GLN A 258 -25.49 -16.57 39.22
CA GLN A 258 -26.09 -17.87 39.60
C GLN A 258 -25.19 -18.35 40.75
N VAL A 259 -25.55 -18.59 42.01
CA VAL A 259 -26.75 -19.21 42.60
C VAL A 259 -26.81 -18.85 44.09
N SER A 260 -27.99 -18.42 44.55
CA SER A 260 -28.65 -18.63 45.85
C SER A 260 -29.65 -17.48 46.01
N SER A 261 -30.96 -17.66 46.11
CA SER A 261 -31.68 -18.61 46.95
C SER A 261 -33.20 -18.54 46.69
N SER A 262 -33.87 -19.68 46.88
CA SER A 262 -35.21 -19.86 47.49
C SER A 262 -36.33 -18.83 47.28
N ASP A 263 -37.39 -19.30 46.60
CA ASP A 263 -38.76 -19.43 47.12
C ASP A 263 -39.53 -18.19 47.65
N LYS A 264 -40.47 -17.65 46.82
CA LYS A 264 -41.95 -17.79 46.96
C LYS A 264 -42.75 -16.65 46.30
N ARG A 265 -43.64 -17.07 45.38
CA ARG A 265 -45.10 -16.74 45.24
C ARG A 265 -45.57 -15.28 45.16
N GLY A 266 -46.22 -14.93 44.04
CA GLY A 266 -47.24 -13.86 43.97
C GLY A 266 -47.48 -13.32 42.54
N LYS A 267 -48.74 -13.28 42.09
CA LYS A 267 -49.25 -13.00 40.73
C LYS A 267 -49.53 -11.47 40.53
N PRO A 268 -49.66 -10.92 39.30
CA PRO A 268 -49.41 -9.51 38.97
C PRO A 268 -50.69 -8.67 38.84
N GLU A 269 -50.54 -7.34 38.75
CA GLU A 269 -51.54 -6.47 38.10
C GLU A 269 -51.01 -5.05 37.76
N ASN A 270 -51.48 -4.58 36.61
CA ASN A 270 -51.74 -3.21 36.15
C ASN A 270 -50.60 -2.20 35.82
N ALA A 271 -50.49 -1.97 34.50
CA ALA A 271 -50.68 -0.71 33.79
C ALA A 271 -50.49 0.62 34.55
N SER A 272 -49.62 1.49 34.02
CA SER A 272 -50.02 2.72 33.31
C SER A 272 -48.85 3.72 33.16
N ASP A 273 -48.95 4.50 32.09
CA ASP A 273 -48.46 5.86 31.89
C ASP A 273 -46.99 6.13 31.51
N CYS A 274 -46.86 6.35 30.19
CA CYS A 274 -46.10 7.39 29.52
C CYS A 274 -45.93 8.72 30.30
N ASN A 275 -44.73 9.32 30.26
CA ASN A 275 -44.57 10.63 29.60
C ASN A 275 -43.13 11.07 29.37
N LEU A 276 -43.03 11.87 28.31
CA LEU A 276 -41.96 12.61 27.68
C LEU A 276 -41.57 13.88 28.48
N LYS A 277 -40.27 14.20 28.58
CA LYS A 277 -39.70 15.58 28.64
C LYS A 277 -38.17 15.50 28.68
N SER A 278 -37.47 15.82 27.59
CA SER A 278 -37.00 17.16 27.16
C SER A 278 -35.62 17.53 27.71
N ILE A 279 -34.64 17.55 26.80
CA ILE A 279 -33.61 18.58 26.56
C ILE A 279 -32.88 19.17 27.77
N SER A 280 -31.55 18.98 27.82
CA SER A 280 -30.49 20.00 28.04
C SER A 280 -29.16 19.26 28.30
N SER A 281 -28.24 19.23 27.33
CA SER A 281 -27.06 20.11 27.26
C SER A 281 -25.86 19.61 28.08
N SER A 282 -24.81 19.22 27.34
CA SER A 282 -23.39 19.43 27.65
C SER A 282 -22.88 19.13 29.06
N THR A 283 -22.13 18.04 29.17
CA THR A 283 -20.79 18.11 29.75
C THR A 283 -19.85 17.26 28.90
N ALA A 284 -18.87 17.95 28.32
CA ALA A 284 -17.65 17.34 27.88
C ALA A 284 -16.94 16.80 29.11
N ASP A 285 -16.78 15.48 29.20
CA ASP A 285 -15.82 14.88 30.10
C ASP A 285 -14.80 14.09 29.30
N SER A 286 -13.62 14.70 29.28
CA SER A 286 -12.34 14.20 28.84
C SER A 286 -11.98 12.94 29.62
N ASN A 287 -12.25 11.77 29.07
CA ASN A 287 -11.58 10.54 29.44
C ASN A 287 -11.37 9.67 28.21
N ALA A 288 -10.51 10.16 27.31
CA ALA A 288 -9.94 9.34 26.25
C ALA A 288 -8.91 8.39 26.87
N GLY A 289 -9.37 7.24 27.37
CA GLY A 289 -8.50 6.09 27.62
C GLY A 289 -7.75 5.68 26.35
N PRO A 290 -6.70 4.83 26.45
CA PRO A 290 -5.91 4.43 25.29
C PRO A 290 -6.81 3.72 24.29
N VAL A 291 -7.07 4.36 23.13
CA VAL A 291 -7.87 3.78 22.07
C VAL A 291 -7.15 2.52 21.59
N PRO A 292 -7.73 1.32 21.74
CA PRO A 292 -7.08 0.09 21.31
C PRO A 292 -6.81 0.14 19.80
N HIS A 293 -5.55 -0.04 19.44
CA HIS A 293 -5.07 0.07 18.07
C HIS A 293 -5.73 -0.97 17.18
N HIS A 294 -6.45 -0.49 16.18
CA HIS A 294 -7.30 -1.32 15.36
C HIS A 294 -7.05 -1.10 13.88
N LEU A 295 -7.22 -2.17 13.10
CA LEU A 295 -7.26 -2.08 11.65
C LEU A 295 -8.45 -1.21 11.25
N LEU A 296 -8.23 -0.25 10.36
CA LEU A 296 -9.29 0.62 9.84
C LEU A 296 -10.22 -0.10 8.87
N LEU A 297 -9.73 -1.20 8.29
CA LEU A 297 -10.38 -1.93 7.21
C LEU A 297 -10.37 -3.44 7.53
N SER A 298 -11.52 -4.09 7.41
CA SER A 298 -11.65 -5.55 7.52
C SER A 298 -11.27 -6.27 6.20
N ARG A 299 -10.83 -7.53 6.29
CA ARG A 299 -10.47 -8.35 5.11
C ARG A 299 -11.63 -8.49 4.11
N GLY A 300 -12.88 -8.47 4.59
CA GLY A 300 -14.08 -8.54 3.73
C GLY A 300 -14.26 -7.32 2.81
N ALA A 301 -13.50 -6.25 3.03
CA ALA A 301 -13.57 -5.04 2.21
C ALA A 301 -12.81 -5.17 0.88
N VAL A 302 -11.81 -6.05 0.81
CA VAL A 302 -10.90 -6.17 -0.34
C VAL A 302 -11.65 -6.45 -1.65
N PRO A 303 -12.58 -7.43 -1.75
CA PRO A 303 -13.33 -7.66 -2.99
C PRO A 303 -14.09 -6.42 -3.47
N ARG A 304 -14.69 -5.66 -2.55
CA ARG A 304 -15.42 -4.42 -2.87
C ARG A 304 -14.51 -3.32 -3.40
N ILE A 305 -13.29 -3.21 -2.87
CA ILE A 305 -12.28 -2.26 -3.35
C ILE A 305 -11.84 -2.63 -4.77
N LEU A 306 -11.67 -3.92 -5.06
CA LEU A 306 -11.30 -4.39 -6.40
C LEU A 306 -12.41 -4.07 -7.41
N GLU A 307 -13.67 -4.32 -7.06
CA GLU A 307 -14.84 -3.97 -7.87
C GLU A 307 -14.90 -2.46 -8.13
N LEU A 308 -14.81 -1.67 -7.05
CA LEU A 308 -14.92 -0.20 -7.09
C LEU A 308 -13.89 0.43 -8.02
N PHE A 309 -12.65 -0.05 -7.97
CA PHE A 309 -11.56 0.50 -8.77
C PHE A 309 -11.20 -0.35 -9.99
N SER A 310 -12.01 -1.37 -10.33
CA SER A 310 -11.77 -2.32 -11.41
C SER A 310 -10.32 -2.85 -11.43
N LEU A 311 -9.84 -3.27 -10.25
CA LEU A 311 -8.48 -3.75 -10.06
C LEU A 311 -8.37 -5.23 -10.40
N PRO A 312 -7.19 -5.70 -10.87
CA PRO A 312 -6.98 -7.13 -11.10
C PRO A 312 -6.97 -7.91 -9.78
N ASP A 313 -7.38 -9.18 -9.82
CA ASP A 313 -7.39 -10.08 -8.66
C ASP A 313 -6.00 -10.24 -8.02
N SER A 314 -4.92 -10.02 -8.78
CA SER A 314 -3.55 -10.02 -8.24
C SER A 314 -3.32 -8.93 -7.19
N ALA A 315 -4.03 -7.79 -7.28
CA ALA A 315 -3.95 -6.72 -6.28
C ALA A 315 -4.55 -7.15 -4.93
N ALA A 316 -5.47 -8.12 -4.92
CA ALA A 316 -6.08 -8.64 -3.70
C ALA A 316 -5.02 -9.25 -2.76
N ALA A 317 -4.11 -10.05 -3.33
CA ALA A 317 -3.05 -10.71 -2.57
C ALA A 317 -2.15 -9.70 -1.88
N ASP A 318 -1.78 -8.61 -2.57
CA ASP A 318 -0.96 -7.54 -2.00
C ASP A 318 -1.70 -6.76 -0.91
N MET A 319 -3.00 -6.53 -1.06
CA MET A 319 -3.82 -5.91 -0.02
C MET A 319 -3.92 -6.81 1.22
N TYR A 320 -4.20 -8.11 1.06
CA TYR A 320 -4.24 -9.05 2.18
C TYR A 320 -2.91 -9.14 2.91
N ARG A 321 -1.79 -9.16 2.18
CA ARG A 321 -0.44 -9.10 2.75
C ARG A 321 -0.21 -7.83 3.56
N ALA A 322 -0.59 -6.68 3.01
CA ALA A 322 -0.45 -5.40 3.70
C ALA A 322 -1.25 -5.38 5.01
N MET A 323 -2.50 -5.84 4.97
CA MET A 323 -3.35 -5.94 6.16
C MET A 323 -2.76 -6.88 7.21
N GLU A 324 -2.20 -8.01 6.79
CA GLU A 324 -1.56 -8.97 7.68
C GLU A 324 -0.29 -8.41 8.33
N GLN A 325 0.56 -7.75 7.55
CA GLN A 325 1.76 -7.09 8.06
C GLN A 325 1.40 -5.98 9.06
N VAL A 326 0.36 -5.19 8.77
CA VAL A 326 -0.14 -4.17 9.71
C VAL A 326 -0.66 -4.83 10.98
N ARG A 327 -1.47 -5.89 10.87
CA ARG A 327 -1.97 -6.65 12.02
C ARG A 327 -0.84 -7.15 12.93
N VAL A 328 0.21 -7.74 12.34
CA VAL A 328 1.37 -8.23 13.08
C VAL A 328 2.14 -7.09 13.74
N ARG A 329 2.34 -5.96 13.04
CA ARG A 329 3.00 -4.76 13.61
C ARG A 329 2.22 -4.20 14.79
N LEU A 330 0.88 -4.15 14.71
CA LEU A 330 0.01 -3.70 15.80
C LEU A 330 0.04 -4.64 17.02
N GLN A 331 0.30 -5.93 16.83
CA GLN A 331 0.39 -6.91 17.92
C GLN A 331 1.77 -7.00 18.56
N ALA A 332 2.83 -6.75 17.79
CA ALA A 332 4.21 -6.81 18.27
C ALA A 332 4.61 -5.57 19.09
N GLU A 333 3.79 -4.51 19.06
CA GLU A 333 4.06 -3.27 19.78
C GLU A 333 3.68 -3.43 21.27
N PRO A 334 4.59 -3.10 22.22
CA PRO A 334 4.29 -3.23 23.65
C PRO A 334 3.14 -2.28 24.04
N ARG A 335 2.19 -2.83 24.81
CA ARG A 335 1.02 -2.14 25.34
C ARG A 335 1.38 -1.04 26.32
#